data_AF-A0A2T4WYH8-F1
#
_entry.id   AF-A0A2T4WYH8-F1
#
_cell.length_a   1.000
_cell.length_b   1.000
_cell.length_c   1.000
_cell.angle_alpha   90.00
_cell.angle_beta   90.00
_cell.angle_gamma   90.00
#
_symmetry.space_group_name_H-M   'P 1'
#
loop_
_entity.id
_entity.type
_entity.pdbx_description
1 polymer ?
#
loop_
_entity_poly.entity_id
_entity_poly.type
_entity_poly.pdbx_seq_one_letter_code
_entity_poly.pdbx_strand_id
1 'polypeptide(L)'
;MYQCRFQQEFLFRDAKQEAGLEHCQAYSWERIYFHINVALSAVSLAKVAHHLDRPIEQRGAFSIADIRTRYTNESQVKRIFSMCGFDLQQAKIKILWEKINNFGKRAA
;
A
#
# COMPACT_ATOMS: atom_id res chain seq x y z
N MET A 1 -22.02 -7.94 15.38
CA MET A 1 -21.08 -7.10 16.17
C MET A 1 -19.62 -7.55 16.07
N TYR A 2 -19.29 -8.84 16.19
CA TYR A 2 -17.91 -9.35 16.21
C TYR A 2 -17.11 -9.09 14.90
N GLN A 3 -17.76 -9.20 13.73
CA GLN A 3 -17.11 -8.95 12.43
C GLN A 3 -16.64 -7.49 12.26
N CYS A 4 -17.39 -6.51 12.76
CA CYS A 4 -17.00 -5.10 12.68
C CYS A 4 -15.76 -4.80 13.52
N ARG A 5 -15.58 -5.51 14.64
CA ARG A 5 -14.39 -5.37 15.49
C ARG A 5 -13.12 -5.77 14.73
N PHE A 6 -13.15 -6.86 13.96
CA PHE A 6 -12.00 -7.26 13.16
C PHE A 6 -11.63 -6.24 12.07
N GLN A 7 -12.63 -5.60 11.46
CA GLN A 7 -12.36 -4.54 10.47
C GLN A 7 -11.60 -3.35 11.08
N GLN A 8 -11.89 -3.01 12.34
CA GLN A 8 -11.17 -1.97 13.06
C GLN A 8 -9.72 -2.39 13.38
N GLU A 9 -9.50 -3.63 13.83
CA GLU A 9 -8.16 -4.15 14.10
C GLU A 9 -7.26 -4.14 12.85
N PHE A 10 -7.81 -4.51 11.68
CA PHE A 10 -7.06 -4.44 10.42
C PHE A 10 -6.67 -3.00 10.06
N LEU A 11 -7.58 -2.03 10.25
CA LEU A 11 -7.28 -0.62 10.00
C LEU A 11 -6.14 -0.11 10.89
N PHE A 12 -6.19 -0.41 12.19
CA PHE A 12 -5.14 0.01 13.13
C PHE A 12 -3.81 -0.69 12.84
N ARG A 13 -3.81 -2.00 12.57
CA ARG A 13 -2.60 -2.75 12.21
C ARG A 13 -1.93 -2.14 10.99
N ASP A 14 -2.68 -1.92 9.92
CA ASP A 14 -2.17 -1.39 8.67
C ASP A 14 -1.70 0.06 8.87
N ALA A 15 -2.41 0.88 9.65
CA ALA A 15 -1.98 2.25 9.96
C ALA A 15 -0.65 2.29 10.73
N LYS A 16 -0.43 1.37 11.68
CA LYS A 16 0.84 1.23 12.40
C LYS A 16 1.98 0.84 11.48
N GLN A 17 1.79 -0.22 10.70
CA GLN A 17 2.85 -0.83 9.89
C GLN A 17 3.16 -0.03 8.61
N GLU A 18 2.19 0.71 8.08
CA GLU A 18 2.22 1.18 6.70
C GLU A 18 2.01 2.69 6.58
N ALA A 19 1.31 3.32 7.54
CA ALA A 19 1.05 4.76 7.56
C ALA A 19 1.76 5.51 8.72
N GLY A 20 2.58 4.82 9.51
CA GLY A 20 3.39 5.43 10.56
C GLY A 20 2.58 5.99 11.73
N LEU A 21 1.46 5.36 12.08
CA LEU A 21 0.59 5.79 13.18
C LEU A 21 1.36 6.06 14.49
N GLU A 22 2.39 5.27 14.77
CA GLU A 22 3.20 5.33 16.01
C GLU A 22 4.49 6.17 15.85
N HIS A 23 4.71 6.78 14.69
CA HIS A 23 5.95 7.54 14.42
C HIS A 23 5.90 9.00 14.91
N CYS A 24 4.73 9.51 15.28
CA CYS A 24 4.62 10.89 15.75
C CYS A 24 5.27 11.06 17.12
N GLN A 25 6.16 12.05 17.23
CA GLN A 25 6.89 12.43 18.45
C GLN A 25 6.50 13.85 18.90
N ALA A 26 5.32 14.33 18.51
CA ALA A 26 4.86 15.67 18.88
C ALA A 26 4.41 15.72 20.35
N TYR A 27 4.60 16.88 21.00
CA TYR A 27 4.22 17.10 22.41
C TYR A 27 2.86 17.79 22.58
N SER A 28 2.31 18.39 21.53
CA SER A 28 1.01 19.07 21.56
C SER A 28 -0.12 18.12 21.18
N TRP A 29 -1.21 18.15 21.93
CA TRP A 29 -2.35 17.25 21.70
C TRP A 29 -2.92 17.42 20.28
N GLU A 30 -2.98 18.64 19.76
CA GLU A 30 -3.55 18.96 18.45
C GLU A 30 -2.79 18.26 17.32
N ARG A 31 -1.46 18.23 17.42
CA ARG A 31 -0.59 17.59 16.41
C ARG A 31 -0.69 16.06 16.49
N ILE A 32 -0.77 15.50 17.70
CA ILE A 32 -0.99 14.06 17.89
C ILE A 32 -2.34 13.67 17.29
N TYR A 33 -3.40 14.41 17.62
CA TYR A 33 -4.74 14.18 17.10
C TYR A 33 -4.77 14.24 15.56
N PHE A 34 -4.15 15.25 14.98
CA PHE A 34 -4.06 15.37 13.53
C PHE A 34 -3.31 14.17 12.91
N HIS A 35 -2.14 13.81 13.45
CA HIS A 35 -1.33 12.70 12.94
C HIS A 35 -2.10 11.37 12.93
N ILE A 36 -2.78 11.06 14.04
CA ILE A 36 -3.58 9.84 14.17
C ILE A 36 -4.68 9.80 13.10
N ASN A 37 -5.44 10.89 12.95
CA ASN A 37 -6.51 10.96 11.97
C ASN A 37 -6.00 10.86 10.53
N VAL A 38 -4.87 11.50 10.23
CA VAL A 38 -4.25 11.41 8.90
C VAL A 38 -3.79 9.99 8.61
N ALA A 39 -3.12 9.32 9.54
CA ALA A 39 -2.65 7.94 9.34
C ALA A 39 -3.82 6.97 9.07
N LEU A 40 -4.91 7.06 9.85
CA LEU A 40 -6.11 6.24 9.64
C LEU A 40 -6.85 6.58 8.34
N SER A 41 -6.92 7.87 8.00
CA SER A 41 -7.54 8.34 6.76
C SER A 41 -6.76 7.87 5.54
N ALA A 42 -5.43 7.91 5.60
CA ALA A 42 -4.56 7.47 4.50
C ALA A 42 -4.77 5.98 4.16
N VAL A 43 -4.87 5.11 5.17
CA VAL A 43 -5.17 3.69 4.95
C VAL A 43 -6.57 3.50 4.36
N SER A 44 -7.55 4.25 4.86
CA SER A 44 -8.92 4.19 4.34
C SER A 44 -8.99 4.62 2.87
N LEU A 45 -8.29 5.70 2.50
CA LEU A 45 -8.17 6.17 1.12
C LEU A 45 -7.46 5.15 0.23
N ALA A 46 -6.37 4.53 0.70
CA ALA A 46 -5.67 3.49 -0.03
C ALA A 46 -6.58 2.28 -0.32
N LYS A 47 -7.43 1.89 0.64
CA LYS A 47 -8.44 0.83 0.44
C LYS A 47 -9.48 1.24 -0.60
N VAL A 48 -9.98 2.47 -0.56
CA VAL A 48 -10.90 2.99 -1.58
C VAL A 48 -10.26 2.93 -2.97
N ALA A 49 -9.04 3.42 -3.11
CA ALA A 49 -8.35 3.55 -4.40
C ALA A 49 -7.95 2.21 -5.06
N HIS A 50 -7.76 1.14 -4.27
CA HIS A 50 -7.19 -0.11 -4.77
C HIS A 50 -8.03 -1.36 -4.55
N HIS A 51 -9.17 -1.25 -3.87
CA HIS A 51 -9.95 -2.41 -3.47
C HIS A 51 -11.46 -2.26 -3.60
N LEU A 52 -12.00 -1.05 -3.41
CA LEU A 52 -13.45 -0.82 -3.46
C LEU A 52 -13.99 -0.59 -4.88
N ASP A 53 -13.14 -0.43 -5.87
CA ASP A 53 -13.48 -0.31 -7.29
C ASP A 53 -14.06 -1.61 -7.87
N ARG A 54 -13.78 -2.76 -7.25
CA ARG A 54 -14.24 -4.08 -7.70
C ARG A 54 -15.62 -4.44 -7.12
N PRO A 55 -16.44 -5.25 -7.82
CA PRO A 55 -17.66 -5.85 -7.26
C PRO A 55 -17.35 -6.67 -6.00
N ILE A 56 -18.28 -6.73 -5.05
CA ILE A 56 -18.08 -7.38 -3.74
C ILE A 56 -17.68 -8.85 -3.91
N GLU A 57 -18.23 -9.52 -4.91
CA GLU A 57 -18.00 -10.93 -5.23
C GLU A 57 -16.58 -11.20 -5.73
N GLN A 58 -15.91 -10.16 -6.25
CA GLN A 58 -14.55 -10.22 -6.81
C GLN A 58 -13.51 -9.59 -5.87
N ARG A 59 -13.92 -9.11 -4.70
CA ARG A 59 -13.03 -8.54 -3.69
C ARG A 59 -12.35 -9.67 -2.91
N GLY A 60 -11.07 -9.88 -3.20
CA GLY A 60 -10.20 -10.75 -2.39
C GLY A 60 -9.74 -10.08 -1.09
N ALA A 61 -8.70 -10.64 -0.45
CA ALA A 61 -8.08 -9.98 0.71
C ALA A 61 -7.42 -8.65 0.31
N PHE A 62 -7.56 -7.62 1.16
CA PHE A 62 -6.85 -6.35 1.01
C PHE A 62 -5.55 -6.38 1.81
N SER A 63 -4.46 -5.97 1.16
CA SER A 63 -3.13 -5.86 1.77
C SER A 63 -2.46 -4.60 1.25
N ILE A 64 -2.43 -3.55 2.07
CA ILE A 64 -1.74 -2.31 1.72
C ILE A 64 -0.23 -2.53 1.57
N ALA A 65 0.34 -3.49 2.30
CA ALA A 65 1.74 -3.89 2.17
C ALA A 65 2.08 -4.41 0.77
N ASP A 66 1.22 -5.23 0.17
CA ASP A 66 1.44 -5.74 -1.20
C ASP A 66 1.32 -4.63 -2.25
N ILE A 67 0.44 -3.65 -2.00
CA ILE A 67 0.32 -2.45 -2.84
C ILE A 67 1.59 -1.61 -2.75
N ARG A 68 2.09 -1.34 -1.54
CA ARG A 68 3.34 -0.61 -1.30
C ARG A 68 4.53 -1.32 -1.95
N THR A 69 4.63 -2.63 -1.81
CA THR A 69 5.68 -3.44 -2.44
C THR A 69 5.62 -3.32 -3.96
N ARG A 70 4.43 -3.45 -4.57
CA ARG A 70 4.26 -3.26 -6.02
C ARG A 70 4.79 -1.90 -6.48
N TYR A 71 4.35 -0.81 -5.85
CA TYR A 71 4.79 0.54 -6.21
C TYR A 71 6.29 0.75 -5.99
N THR A 72 6.84 0.17 -4.92
CA THR A 72 8.26 0.22 -4.63
C THR A 72 9.07 -0.47 -5.72
N ASN A 73 8.67 -1.69 -6.12
CA ASN A 73 9.32 -2.43 -7.20
C ASN A 73 9.24 -1.66 -8.53
N GLU A 74 8.07 -1.10 -8.84
CA GLU A 74 7.87 -0.30 -10.05
C GLU A 74 8.80 0.92 -10.07
N SER A 75 8.86 1.66 -8.96
CA SER A 75 9.74 2.82 -8.81
C SER A 75 11.22 2.43 -8.92
N GLN A 76 11.63 1.32 -8.31
CA GLN A 76 13.02 0.85 -8.36
C GLN A 76 13.42 0.46 -9.79
N VAL A 77 12.59 -0.32 -10.48
CA VAL A 77 12.88 -0.75 -11.86
C VAL A 77 12.94 0.44 -12.80
N LYS A 78 11.96 1.37 -12.74
CA LYS A 78 11.99 2.59 -13.55
C LYS A 78 13.28 3.36 -13.34
N ARG A 79 13.72 3.49 -12.09
CA ARG A 79 14.95 4.20 -11.73
C ARG A 79 16.19 3.47 -12.26
N ILE A 80 16.33 2.17 -12.00
CA ILE A 80 17.48 1.36 -12.45
C ILE A 80 17.58 1.38 -13.98
N PHE A 81 16.47 1.13 -14.68
CA PHE A 81 16.46 1.07 -16.13
C PHE A 81 16.76 2.44 -16.75
N SER A 82 16.23 3.51 -16.17
CA SER A 82 16.59 4.87 -16.58
C SER A 82 18.09 5.16 -16.39
N MET A 83 18.70 4.71 -15.30
CA MET A 83 20.14 4.89 -15.05
C MET A 83 21.00 4.04 -15.99
N CYS A 84 20.51 2.86 -16.39
CA CYS A 84 21.21 1.96 -17.32
C CYS A 84 20.93 2.25 -18.80
N GLY A 85 20.08 3.23 -19.13
CA GLY A 85 19.73 3.58 -20.51
C GLY A 85 18.79 2.59 -21.21
N PHE A 86 18.04 1.77 -20.45
CA PHE A 86 17.04 0.86 -21.02
C PHE A 86 15.72 1.58 -21.32
N ASP A 87 15.13 1.27 -22.48
CA ASP A 87 13.78 1.72 -22.81
C ASP A 87 12.72 0.79 -22.17
N LEU A 88 11.93 1.35 -21.25
CA LEU A 88 10.85 0.68 -20.54
C LEU A 88 9.71 0.20 -21.46
N GLN A 89 9.63 0.69 -22.71
CA GLN A 89 8.61 0.30 -23.68
C GLN A 89 8.94 -0.95 -24.48
N GLN A 90 10.16 -1.49 -24.36
CA GLN A 90 10.53 -2.74 -25.02
C GLN A 90 9.59 -3.89 -24.63
N ALA A 91 9.18 -4.69 -25.63
CA ALA A 91 8.29 -5.83 -25.44
C ALA A 91 8.82 -6.85 -24.41
N LYS A 92 10.15 -7.04 -24.34
CA LYS A 92 10.80 -7.92 -23.36
C LYS A 92 10.58 -7.45 -21.92
N ILE A 93 10.66 -6.13 -21.69
CA ILE A 93 10.43 -5.52 -20.37
C ILE A 93 8.93 -5.59 -20.01
N LYS A 94 8.04 -5.45 -21.00
CA LYS A 94 6.60 -5.60 -20.79
C LYS A 94 6.20 -6.97 -20.23
N ILE A 95 6.83 -8.05 -20.71
CA ILE A 95 6.59 -9.41 -20.21
C ILE A 95 7.12 -9.56 -18.76
N LEU A 96 8.17 -8.83 -18.41
CA LEU A 96 8.78 -8.91 -17.08
C LEU A 96 7.99 -8.14 -16.01
N TRP A 97 7.16 -7.16 -16.41
CA TRP A 97 6.41 -6.30 -15.48
C TRP A 97 5.55 -7.08 -14.50
N GLU A 98 4.90 -8.15 -14.92
CA GLU A 98 4.08 -8.98 -14.02
C GLU A 98 4.94 -9.63 -12.92
N LYS A 99 6.10 -10.17 -13.29
CA LYS A 99 7.05 -10.78 -12.35
C LYS A 99 7.61 -9.73 -11.38
N ILE A 100 7.99 -8.56 -11.88
CA ILE A 100 8.49 -7.44 -11.07
C ILE A 100 7.41 -6.97 -10.09
N ASN A 101 6.18 -6.78 -10.57
CA ASN A 101 5.07 -6.28 -9.76
C ASN A 101 4.64 -7.26 -8.67
N ASN A 102 4.96 -8.55 -8.82
CA ASN A 102 4.66 -9.58 -7.83
C ASN A 102 5.87 -9.96 -6.97
N PHE A 103 7.06 -9.46 -7.29
CA PHE A 103 8.27 -9.74 -6.53
C PHE A 103 8.15 -9.27 -5.08
N GLY A 104 8.41 -10.16 -4.12
CA GLY A 104 8.36 -9.82 -2.70
C GLY A 104 6.97 -9.56 -2.12
N LYS A 105 5.88 -9.76 -2.90
CA LYS A 105 4.54 -9.83 -2.30
C LYS A 105 4.47 -11.02 -1.38
N ARG A 106 3.84 -10.84 -0.22
CA ARG A 106 3.60 -11.96 0.69
C ARG A 106 2.45 -12.75 0.08
N ALA A 107 2.67 -14.02 -0.23
CA ALA A 107 1.57 -14.89 -0.65
C ALA A 107 0.49 -14.84 0.44
N ALA A 108 -0.69 -14.36 0.07
CA ALA A 108 -1.86 -14.33 0.94
C ALA A 108 -2.41 -15.74 1.15
#